data_AF-A0A6B3P525-F1
#
_entry.id   AF-A0A6B3P525-F1
#
_cell.length_a   1.000
_cell.length_b   1.000
_cell.length_c   1.000
_cell.angle_alpha   90.00
_cell.angle_beta   90.00
_cell.angle_gamma   90.00
#
_symmetry.space_group_name_H-M   'P 1'
#
loop_
_entity.id
_entity.type
_entity.pdbx_description
1 polymer ?
#
loop_
_entity_poly.entity_id
_entity_poly.type
_entity_poly.pdbx_seq_one_letter_code
_entity_poly.pdbx_strand_id
1 'polypeptide(L)'
;MPYRLTLGLMCLALAACQGHNPYVASSRPLPPAPPQAATPFDASAYPAPARDYGRYRSWAWRNGQLPAASASSDPAELADA
;
A
#
# COMPACT_ATOMS: atom_id res chain seq x y z
N MET A 1 27.73 -14.57 32.33
CA MET A 1 27.00 -15.65 31.61
C MET A 1 25.49 -15.43 31.39
N PRO A 2 24.87 -14.21 31.49
CA PRO A 2 23.43 -14.08 31.21
C PRO A 2 23.11 -14.01 29.70
N TYR A 3 24.04 -13.47 28.89
CA TYR A 3 23.83 -13.18 27.47
C TYR A 3 23.57 -14.43 26.60
N ARG A 4 24.17 -15.56 26.97
CA ARG A 4 23.98 -16.85 26.29
C ARG A 4 22.58 -17.41 26.52
N LEU A 5 22.01 -17.15 27.69
CA LEU A 5 20.69 -17.62 28.08
C LEU A 5 19.60 -16.77 27.42
N THR A 6 19.78 -15.45 27.36
CA THR A 6 18.91 -14.55 26.57
C THR A 6 18.96 -14.84 25.08
N LEU A 7 20.15 -15.11 24.51
CA LEU A 7 20.27 -15.48 23.10
C LEU A 7 19.56 -16.81 22.80
N GLY A 8 19.73 -17.81 23.68
CA GLY A 8 19.04 -19.09 23.55
C GLY A 8 17.52 -18.96 23.62
N LEU A 9 17.00 -18.17 24.56
CA LEU A 9 15.57 -17.89 24.69
C LEU A 9 15.02 -17.15 23.46
N MET A 10 15.79 -16.21 22.91
CA MET A 10 15.39 -15.47 21.71
C MET A 10 15.31 -16.39 20.49
N CYS A 11 16.30 -17.28 20.30
CA CYS A 11 16.27 -18.27 19.21
C CYS A 11 15.09 -19.25 19.35
N LEU A 12 14.77 -19.69 20.57
CA LEU A 12 13.62 -20.55 20.84
C LEU A 12 12.28 -19.84 20.52
N ALA A 13 12.15 -18.57 20.88
CA ALA A 13 10.97 -17.78 20.56
C ALA A 13 10.78 -17.59 19.04
N LEU A 14 11.86 -17.30 18.29
CA LEU A 14 11.80 -17.19 16.83
C LEU A 14 11.44 -18.52 16.16
N ALA A 15 11.97 -19.64 16.65
CA ALA A 15 11.63 -20.96 16.14
C ALA A 15 10.15 -21.32 16.36
N ALA A 16 9.56 -20.89 17.49
CA ALA A 16 8.13 -21.10 17.77
C ALA A 16 7.21 -20.33 16.79
N CYS A 17 7.67 -19.22 16.21
CA CYS A 17 6.93 -18.46 15.22
C CYS A 17 6.87 -19.11 13.83
N GLN A 18 7.68 -20.16 13.58
CA GLN A 18 7.68 -20.89 12.29
C GLN A 18 6.60 -21.98 12.20
N GLY A 19 5.62 -21.97 13.12
CA GLY A 19 4.47 -22.87 13.09
C GLY A 19 3.66 -22.75 11.80
N HIS A 20 2.98 -23.82 11.42
CA HIS A 20 2.16 -23.86 10.22
C HIS A 20 1.09 -22.77 10.25
N ASN A 21 1.09 -21.87 9.27
CA ASN A 21 0.06 -20.86 9.12
C ASN A 21 -1.21 -21.51 8.52
N PRO A 22 -2.32 -21.65 9.27
CA PRO A 22 -3.54 -22.27 8.76
C PRO A 22 -4.24 -21.38 7.72
N TYR A 23 -3.84 -20.11 7.60
CA TYR A 23 -4.36 -19.16 6.63
C TYR A 23 -3.63 -19.32 5.30
N VAL A 24 -4.12 -20.25 4.49
CA VAL A 24 -3.70 -20.41 3.10
C VAL A 24 -4.63 -19.59 2.19
N ALA A 25 -4.06 -18.91 1.20
CA ALA A 25 -4.86 -18.21 0.20
C ALA A 25 -5.70 -19.24 -0.57
N SER A 26 -7.00 -19.27 -0.29
CA SER A 26 -7.98 -20.11 -0.99
C SER A 26 -8.94 -19.21 -1.74
N SER A 27 -9.13 -19.47 -3.03
CA SER A 27 -10.11 -18.78 -3.86
C SER A 27 -10.79 -19.79 -4.78
N ARG A 28 -12.04 -19.49 -5.15
CA ARG A 28 -12.74 -20.25 -6.19
C ARG A 28 -12.07 -19.96 -7.53
N PRO A 29 -12.08 -20.91 -8.49
CA PRO A 29 -11.63 -20.64 -9.84
C PRO A 29 -12.35 -19.40 -10.39
N LEU A 30 -11.61 -18.56 -11.10
CA LEU A 30 -12.21 -17.43 -11.81
C LEU A 30 -13.23 -17.98 -12.82
N PRO A 31 -14.45 -17.42 -12.89
CA PRO A 31 -15.39 -17.79 -13.95
C PRO A 31 -14.77 -17.46 -15.31
N PRO A 32 -15.17 -18.15 -16.39
CA PRO A 32 -14.74 -17.80 -17.73
C PRO A 32 -15.09 -16.33 -18.01
N ALA A 33 -14.19 -15.61 -18.67
CA ALA A 33 -14.45 -14.24 -19.07
C ALA A 33 -15.74 -14.20 -19.94
N PRO A 34 -16.66 -13.25 -19.69
CA PRO A 34 -17.82 -13.10 -20.56
C PRO A 34 -17.35 -12.77 -21.99
N PRO A 35 -18.01 -13.30 -23.04
CA PRO A 35 -17.56 -13.10 -24.42
C PRO A 35 -17.49 -11.62 -24.82
N GLN A 36 -18.31 -10.77 -24.19
CA GLN A 36 -18.32 -9.32 -24.39
C GLN A 36 -17.09 -8.62 -23.79
N ALA A 37 -16.34 -9.26 -22.89
CA ALA A 37 -15.08 -8.73 -22.36
C ALA A 37 -13.92 -8.78 -23.36
N ALA A 38 -14.09 -9.45 -24.50
CA ALA A 38 -13.08 -9.44 -25.56
C ALA A 38 -13.02 -8.12 -26.35
N THR A 39 -14.08 -7.31 -26.32
CA THR A 39 -14.19 -6.04 -27.08
C THR A 39 -14.85 -4.86 -26.34
N PRO A 40 -14.70 -4.66 -25.01
CA PRO A 40 -15.24 -3.48 -24.35
C PRO A 40 -14.35 -2.27 -24.67
N PHE A 41 -14.62 -1.59 -25.78
CA PHE A 41 -14.09 -0.25 -26.04
C PHE A 41 -15.22 0.76 -25.94
N ASP A 42 -15.29 1.43 -24.80
CA ASP A 42 -16.16 2.59 -24.63
C ASP A 42 -15.42 3.86 -25.11
N ALA A 43 -15.74 4.26 -26.34
CA ALA A 43 -15.14 5.45 -26.96
C ALA A 43 -15.69 6.76 -26.39
N SER A 44 -16.80 6.74 -25.63
CA SER A 44 -17.49 7.96 -25.18
C SER A 44 -16.63 8.81 -24.23
N ALA A 45 -15.64 8.20 -23.58
CA ALA A 45 -14.68 8.86 -22.70
C ALA A 45 -13.48 9.50 -23.43
N TYR A 46 -13.38 9.37 -24.77
CA TYR A 46 -12.19 9.77 -25.53
C TYR A 46 -12.47 10.81 -26.63
N PRO A 47 -11.53 11.74 -26.89
CA PRO A 47 -10.33 12.01 -26.08
C PRO A 47 -10.71 12.62 -24.72
N ALA A 48 -9.92 12.29 -23.69
CA ALA A 48 -10.12 12.91 -22.38
C ALA A 48 -10.02 14.45 -22.50
N PRO A 49 -10.88 15.21 -21.82
CA PRO A 49 -10.79 16.67 -21.83
C PRO A 49 -9.43 17.11 -21.29
N ALA A 50 -8.91 18.22 -21.83
CA ALA A 50 -7.67 18.81 -21.35
C ALA A 50 -7.77 19.08 -19.85
N ARG A 51 -6.83 18.54 -19.08
CA ARG A 51 -6.81 18.71 -17.63
C ARG A 51 -6.36 20.13 -17.31
N ASP A 52 -7.17 20.87 -16.56
CA ASP A 52 -6.77 22.17 -16.04
C ASP A 52 -5.86 21.99 -14.82
N TYR A 53 -4.55 21.90 -15.08
CA TYR A 53 -3.52 21.81 -14.04
C TYR A 53 -3.43 23.09 -13.19
N GLY A 54 -3.93 24.23 -13.70
CA GLY A 54 -3.96 25.50 -12.99
C GLY A 54 -4.90 25.50 -11.78
N ARG A 55 -5.83 24.54 -11.70
CA ARG A 55 -6.74 24.38 -10.54
C ARG A 55 -6.07 23.77 -9.31
N TYR A 56 -4.94 23.07 -9.49
CA TYR A 56 -4.25 22.36 -8.42
C TYR A 56 -2.96 23.07 -7.99
N ARG A 57 -2.94 24.40 -8.05
CA ARG A 57 -1.72 25.20 -7.76
C ARG A 57 -1.36 25.26 -6.28
N SER A 58 -2.33 25.08 -5.41
CA SER A 58 -2.13 25.14 -3.97
C SER A 58 -2.68 23.88 -3.33
N TRP A 59 -1.83 23.19 -2.59
CA TRP A 59 -2.23 22.14 -1.69
C TRP A 59 -1.88 22.58 -0.26
N ALA A 60 -2.70 22.18 0.69
CA ALA A 60 -2.44 22.38 2.10
C ALA A 60 -3.04 21.20 2.87
N TRP A 61 -2.42 20.83 3.98
CA TRP A 61 -3.00 19.85 4.88
C TRP A 61 -4.33 20.36 5.42
N ARG A 62 -5.29 19.45 5.60
CA ARG A 62 -6.58 19.78 6.20
C ARG A 62 -6.33 20.40 7.58
N ASN A 63 -6.80 21.62 7.79
CA ASN A 63 -6.58 22.41 9.00
C ASN A 63 -5.10 22.75 9.31
N GLY A 64 -4.21 22.67 8.32
CA GLY A 64 -2.77 22.91 8.53
C GLY A 64 -2.10 21.87 9.45
N GLN A 65 -2.75 20.72 9.67
CA GLN A 65 -2.23 19.66 10.55
C GLN A 65 -1.63 18.52 9.71
N LEU A 66 -0.35 18.26 9.95
CA LEU A 66 0.36 17.11 9.44
C LEU A 66 -0.30 15.79 9.93
N PRO A 67 -0.34 14.73 9.12
CA PRO A 67 -0.80 13.41 9.56
C PRO A 67 -0.07 12.93 10.84
N ALA A 68 -0.75 12.16 11.69
CA ALA A 68 -0.19 11.70 12.97
C ALA A 68 1.10 10.84 12.83
N ALA A 69 1.44 10.40 11.60
CA ALA A 69 2.61 9.59 11.29
C ALA A 69 3.73 10.34 10.52
N SER A 70 3.60 11.64 10.21
CA SER A 70 4.64 12.39 9.46
C SER A 70 5.80 12.89 10.32
N ALA A 71 5.91 12.46 11.58
CA ALA A 71 6.98 12.88 12.48
C ALA A 71 8.40 12.43 12.04
N SER A 72 8.50 11.47 11.12
CA SER A 72 9.79 10.96 10.61
C SER A 72 10.20 11.52 9.25
N SER A 73 9.36 12.32 8.60
CA SER A 73 9.66 12.89 7.28
C SER A 73 10.01 14.37 7.43
N ASP A 74 11.22 14.74 7.02
CA ASP A 74 11.65 16.14 7.01
C ASP A 74 10.74 16.93 6.04
N PRO A 75 10.11 18.04 6.48
CA PRO A 75 9.26 18.85 5.62
C PRO A 75 9.97 19.38 4.36
N ALA A 76 11.31 19.48 4.36
CA ALA A 76 12.06 19.87 3.17
C ALA A 76 12.05 18.79 2.07
N GLU A 77 12.16 17.51 2.41
CA GLU A 77 12.13 16.41 1.42
C GLU A 77 10.77 16.26 0.74
N LEU A 78 9.68 16.62 1.45
CA LEU A 78 8.32 16.56 0.90
C LEU A 78 8.00 17.76 -0.02
N ALA A 79 8.80 18.83 0.04
CA ALA A 79 8.61 20.03 -0.78
C ALA A 79 9.41 20.00 -2.10
N ASP A 80 10.46 19.16 -2.17
CA ASP A 80 11.31 18.97 -3.36
C ASP A 80 10.81 17.84 -4.31
N ALA A 81 9.78 17.09 -3.90
CA ALA A 81 9.15 16.02 -4.68
C ALA A 81 7.98 16.52 -5.55
#